data_AF-A0A6H1ZQV5-F1
#
_entry.id   AF-A0A6H1ZQV5-F1
#
_cell.length_a   1.000
_cell.length_b   1.000
_cell.length_c   1.000
_cell.angle_alpha   90.00
_cell.angle_beta   90.00
_cell.angle_gamma   90.00
#
_symmetry.space_group_name_H-M   'P 1'
#
loop_
_entity.id
_entity.type
_entity.pdbx_description
1 polymer ?
#
loop_
_entity_poly.entity_id
_entity_poly.type
_entity_poly.pdbx_seq_one_letter_code
_entity_poly.pdbx_strand_id
1 'polypeptide(L)'
;MDKRRIAAELHNLFGDDLDSRLSAAKVANNLCARSPLVNRASATEAAFARMWDYEASGLVENCPGPRGGAGWKLTSKGTALLMTRASTPHAG
;
A
#
# COMPACT_ATOMS: atom_id res chain seq x y z
N MET A 1 6.89 -1.31 14.43
CA MET A 1 6.91 -0.37 13.29
C MET A 1 6.04 0.83 13.62
N ASP A 2 6.54 2.04 13.40
CA ASP A 2 5.82 3.29 13.68
C ASP A 2 4.61 3.47 12.75
N LYS A 3 3.44 3.78 13.32
CA LYS A 3 2.19 4.01 12.56
C LYS A 3 2.36 5.10 11.49
N ARG A 4 3.16 6.14 11.77
CA ARG A 4 3.51 7.20 10.80
C ARG A 4 4.29 6.68 9.60
N ARG A 5 5.20 5.72 9.80
CA ARG A 5 6.00 5.13 8.72
C ARG A 5 5.13 4.23 7.85
N ILE A 6 4.27 3.42 8.46
CA ILE A 6 3.28 2.59 7.76
C ILE A 6 2.33 3.46 6.93
N ALA A 7 1.82 4.55 7.51
CA ALA A 7 0.98 5.51 6.79
C ALA A 7 1.70 6.13 5.59
N ALA A 8 2.98 6.49 5.74
CA ALA A 8 3.79 7.01 4.66
C ALA A 8 3.99 6.00 3.54
N GLU A 9 4.22 4.73 3.88
CA GLU A 9 4.35 3.66 2.90
C GLU A 9 3.02 3.40 2.18
N LEU A 10 1.91 3.26 2.91
CA LEU A 10 0.58 3.06 2.33
C LEU A 10 0.20 4.18 1.36
N HIS A 11 0.42 5.44 1.73
CA HIS A 11 0.18 6.59 0.84
C HIS A 11 1.03 6.51 -0.43
N ASN A 12 2.27 6.05 -0.31
CA ASN A 12 3.17 5.96 -1.47
C ASN A 12 2.78 4.81 -2.42
N LEU A 13 2.18 3.75 -1.87
CA LEU A 13 1.70 2.61 -2.66
C LEU A 13 0.36 2.90 -3.33
N PHE A 14 -0.62 3.41 -2.57
CA PHE A 14 -2.00 3.64 -3.02
C PHE A 14 -2.21 5.02 -3.66
N GLY A 15 -1.37 6.00 -3.34
CA GLY A 15 -1.54 7.38 -3.78
C GLY A 15 -2.68 8.08 -3.04
N ASP A 16 -3.29 9.06 -3.71
CA ASP A 16 -4.41 9.85 -3.18
C ASP A 16 -5.77 9.15 -3.36
N ASP A 17 -5.83 8.18 -4.28
CA ASP A 17 -7.06 7.43 -4.57
C ASP A 17 -7.20 6.23 -3.62
N LEU A 18 -7.67 6.53 -2.41
CA LEU A 18 -7.75 5.57 -1.31
C LEU A 18 -8.89 4.55 -1.48
N ASP A 19 -9.83 4.80 -2.39
CA ASP A 19 -10.93 3.88 -2.69
C ASP A 19 -10.60 2.93 -3.85
N SER A 20 -9.61 3.24 -4.68
CA SER A 20 -9.24 2.39 -5.80
C SER A 20 -8.53 1.10 -5.40
N ARG A 21 -8.91 0.03 -6.12
CA ARG A 21 -8.23 -1.25 -6.09
C ARG A 21 -6.83 -1.12 -6.69
N LEU A 22 -5.83 -1.50 -5.92
CA LEU A 22 -4.44 -1.53 -6.34
C LEU A 22 -4.06 -2.96 -6.77
N SER A 23 -3.61 -3.13 -8.01
CA SER A 23 -3.19 -4.44 -8.52
C SER A 23 -1.75 -4.75 -8.09
N ALA A 24 -1.40 -6.03 -7.92
CA ALA A 24 -0.04 -6.44 -7.53
C ALA A 24 1.05 -5.90 -8.46
N ALA A 25 0.80 -5.86 -9.76
CA ALA A 25 1.72 -5.26 -10.73
C ALA A 25 1.96 -3.75 -10.47
N LYS A 26 0.94 -3.00 -10.02
CA LYS A 26 1.04 -1.58 -9.69
C LYS A 26 1.84 -1.37 -8.40
N VAL A 27 1.60 -2.19 -7.37
CA VAL A 27 2.37 -2.18 -6.11
C VAL A 27 3.85 -2.46 -6.39
N ALA A 28 4.14 -3.53 -7.14
CA ALA A 28 5.49 -3.90 -7.53
C ALA A 28 6.17 -2.80 -8.36
N ASN A 29 5.44 -2.15 -9.27
CA ASN A 29 5.94 -1.01 -10.03
C ASN A 29 6.29 0.18 -9.12
N ASN A 30 5.43 0.54 -8.17
CA ASN A 30 5.67 1.64 -7.25
C ASN A 30 6.87 1.36 -6.31
N LEU A 31 7.06 0.10 -5.92
CA LEU A 31 8.26 -0.34 -5.17
C LEU A 31 9.52 -0.27 -6.03
N CYS A 32 9.48 -0.80 -7.26
CA CYS A 32 10.60 -0.81 -8.20
C CYS A 32 11.03 0.61 -8.58
N ALA A 33 10.08 1.53 -8.79
CA ALA A 33 10.35 2.93 -9.12
C ALA A 33 11.16 3.66 -8.03
N ARG A 34 11.10 3.19 -6.77
CA ARG A 34 11.83 3.78 -5.63
C ARG A 34 13.20 3.13 -5.37
N SER A 35 13.46 1.96 -5.96
CA SER A 35 14.74 1.26 -5.79
C SER A 35 15.18 0.69 -7.13
N PRO A 36 15.98 1.45 -7.92
CA PRO A 36 16.49 0.97 -9.20
C PRO A 36 17.43 -0.24 -9.07
N LEU A 37 17.85 -0.58 -7.84
CA LEU A 37 18.67 -1.76 -7.52
C LEU A 37 17.84 -3.04 -7.30
N VAL A 38 16.51 -2.96 -7.21
CA VAL A 38 15.65 -4.13 -7.01
C VAL A 38 15.16 -4.63 -8.36
N ASN A 39 15.53 -5.87 -8.73
CA ASN A 39 15.02 -6.49 -9.95
C ASN A 39 13.50 -6.72 -9.86
N ARG A 40 12.80 -6.65 -10.99
CA ARG A 40 11.31 -6.64 -11.05
C ARG A 40 10.65 -7.85 -10.37
N ALA A 41 11.30 -9.02 -10.43
CA ALA A 41 10.87 -10.23 -9.75
C ALA A 41 10.91 -10.07 -8.22
N SER A 42 12.02 -9.58 -7.67
CA SER A 42 12.14 -9.29 -6.24
C SER A 42 11.21 -8.16 -5.78
N ALA A 43 10.92 -7.18 -6.63
CA ALA A 43 9.93 -6.14 -6.33
C ALA A 43 8.50 -6.71 -6.20
N THR A 44 8.19 -7.77 -6.96
CA THR A 44 6.89 -8.42 -6.93
C THR A 44 6.74 -9.26 -5.67
N GLU A 45 7.71 -10.11 -5.35
CA GLU A 45 7.76 -10.86 -4.08
C GLU A 45 7.70 -9.93 -2.85
N ALA A 46 8.48 -8.85 -2.86
CA ALA A 46 8.45 -7.85 -1.80
C ALA A 46 7.10 -7.13 -1.70
N ALA A 47 6.44 -6.88 -2.83
CA ALA A 47 5.07 -6.35 -2.84
C ALA A 47 4.11 -7.31 -2.14
N PHE A 48 4.10 -8.58 -2.52
CA PHE A 48 3.23 -9.59 -1.90
C PHE A 48 3.48 -9.71 -0.40
N ALA A 49 4.74 -9.84 0.02
CA ALA A 49 5.11 -9.93 1.43
C ALA A 49 4.61 -8.71 2.23
N ARG A 50 4.75 -7.50 1.69
CA ARG A 50 4.27 -6.27 2.35
C ARG A 50 2.75 -6.18 2.39
N MET A 51 2.07 -6.56 1.32
CA MET A 51 0.62 -6.52 1.27
C MET A 51 -0.02 -7.56 2.21
N TRP A 52 0.58 -8.73 2.35
CA TRP A 52 0.15 -9.72 3.36
C TRP A 52 0.32 -9.24 4.79
N ASP A 53 1.42 -8.55 5.12
CA ASP A 53 1.60 -7.95 6.45
C ASP A 53 0.52 -6.89 6.76
N TYR A 54 0.18 -6.07 5.77
CA TYR A 54 -0.91 -5.10 5.89
C TYR A 54 -2.29 -5.76 5.96
N GLU A 55 -2.51 -6.87 5.25
CA GLU A 55 -3.74 -7.66 5.29
C GLU A 55 -3.92 -8.29 6.68
N ALA A 56 -2.87 -8.91 7.22
CA ALA A 56 -2.85 -9.45 8.58
C ALA A 56 -3.07 -8.37 9.65
N SER A 57 -2.60 -7.15 9.40
CA SER A 57 -2.85 -5.99 10.27
C SER A 57 -4.24 -5.38 10.11
N GLY A 58 -5.04 -5.85 9.14
CA GLY A 58 -6.37 -5.34 8.81
C GLY A 58 -6.34 -3.93 8.22
N LEU A 59 -5.24 -3.54 7.56
CA LEU A 59 -5.09 -2.24 6.90
C LEU A 59 -5.57 -2.30 5.44
N VAL A 60 -5.35 -3.43 4.78
CA VAL A 60 -5.82 -3.71 3.42
C VAL A 60 -6.65 -4.98 3.42
N GLU A 61 -7.51 -5.11 2.42
CA GLU A 61 -8.29 -6.32 2.17
C GLU A 61 -7.93 -6.89 0.79
N ASN A 62 -8.03 -8.22 0.68
CA ASN A 62 -7.83 -8.92 -0.58
C ASN A 62 -8.98 -8.59 -1.55
N CYS A 63 -8.65 -7.97 -2.68
CA CYS A 63 -9.61 -7.57 -3.70
C CYS A 63 -9.14 -8.08 -5.08
N PRO A 64 -9.44 -9.35 -5.42
CA PRO A 64 -9.02 -9.93 -6.68
C PRO A 64 -9.70 -9.20 -7.85
N GLY A 65 -8.97 -9.08 -8.97
CA GLY A 65 -9.48 -8.42 -10.15
C GLY A 65 -10.44 -9.27 -10.98
N PRO A 66 -11.11 -8.67 -11.97
CA PRO A 66 -12.05 -9.37 -12.86
C PRO A 66 -11.41 -10.53 -13.66
N ARG A 67 -10.08 -10.56 -13.76
CA ARG A 67 -9.30 -11.64 -14.40
C ARG A 67 -8.62 -12.59 -13.40
N GLY A 68 -9.05 -12.60 -12.13
CA GLY A 68 -8.42 -13.42 -11.08
C GLY A 68 -7.03 -12.94 -10.63
N GLY A 69 -6.60 -11.75 -11.08
CA GLY A 69 -5.30 -11.18 -10.69
C GLY A 69 -5.32 -10.65 -9.25
N ALA A 70 -4.23 -10.88 -8.52
CA ALA A 70 -4.04 -10.37 -7.16
C ALA A 70 -4.16 -8.83 -7.11
N GLY A 71 -4.95 -8.35 -6.15
CA GLY A 71 -5.14 -6.94 -5.89
C GLY A 71 -5.60 -6.74 -4.45
N TRP A 72 -5.46 -5.50 -3.99
CA TRP A 72 -5.83 -5.10 -2.65
C TRP A 72 -6.52 -3.76 -2.67
N LYS A 73 -7.38 -3.55 -1.68
CA LYS A 73 -8.03 -2.26 -1.42
C LYS A 73 -7.74 -1.86 0.02
N LEU A 74 -7.68 -0.56 0.30
CA LEU A 74 -7.59 -0.09 1.67
C LEU A 74 -8.90 -0.36 2.40
N THR A 75 -8.78 -0.89 3.61
CA THR A 75 -9.93 -0.95 4.52
C THR A 75 -10.18 0.43 5.14
N SER A 76 -11.33 0.62 5.79
CA SER A 76 -11.61 1.83 6.56
C SER A 76 -10.51 2.15 7.59
N LYS A 77 -9.85 1.12 8.16
CA LYS A 77 -8.73 1.29 9.10
C LYS A 77 -7.47 1.81 8.40
N GLY A 78 -7.14 1.28 7.23
CA GLY A 78 -6.03 1.76 6.41
C GLY A 78 -6.24 3.21 5.98
N THR A 79 -7.44 3.54 5.51
CA THR A 79 -7.84 4.90 5.12
C THR A 79 -7.79 5.87 6.29
N ALA A 80 -8.30 5.48 7.48
CA ALA A 80 -8.24 6.32 8.69
C ALA A 80 -6.80 6.59 9.15
N LEU A 81 -5.89 5.63 8.96
CA LEU A 81 -4.47 5.77 9.29
C LEU A 81 -3.77 6.76 8.33
N LEU A 82 -4.21 6.82 7.08
CA LEU A 82 -3.76 7.81 6.10
C LEU A 82 -4.34 9.21 6.39
N MET A 83 -5.64 9.30 6.69
CA MET A 83 -6.30 10.55 7.06
C MET A 83 -5.73 11.15 8.35
N THR A 84 -5.44 10.34 9.37
CA THR A 84 -4.76 10.77 10.61
C THR A 84 -3.43 11.46 10.32
N ARG A 85 -2.73 11.06 9.26
CA ARG A 85 -1.48 11.67 8.83
C ARG A 85 -1.71 13.04 8.16
N ALA A 86 -2.76 13.19 7.36
CA ALA A 86 -3.15 14.47 6.75
C ALA A 86 -3.67 15.47 7.80
N SER A 87 -4.33 14.98 8.84
CA SER A 87 -4.86 15.77 9.95
C SER A 87 -3.85 16.09 11.05
N THR A 88 -2.54 15.95 10.81
CA THR A 88 -1.54 16.61 11.65
C THR A 88 -1.21 17.96 11.00
N PRO A 89 -1.98 19.04 11.24
CA PRO A 89 -1.49 20.37 10.93
C PRO A 89 -0.23 20.59 11.77
N HIS A 90 0.85 21.01 11.10
CA HIS A 90 1.97 21.63 11.74
C HIS A 90 1.43 22.87 12.47
N ALA A 91 1.19 22.74 13.78
CA ALA A 91 1.07 23.90 14.65
C ALA A 91 2.46 24.53 14.73
N GLY A 92 2.66 25.61 13.99
CA GLY A 92 3.84 26.45 13.97
C GLY A 92 3.44 27.84 13.54
#